data_AF-A0A3C1GDG3-F1
#
_entry.id   AF-A0A3C1GDG3-F1
#
_cell.length_a   1.000
_cell.length_b   1.000
_cell.length_c   1.000
_cell.angle_alpha   90.00
_cell.angle_beta   90.00
_cell.angle_gamma   90.00
#
_symmetry.space_group_name_H-M   'P 1'
#
loop_
_entity.id
_entity.type
_entity.pdbx_description
1 polymer ?
#
loop_
_entity_poly.entity_id
_entity_poly.type
_entity_poly.pdbx_seq_one_letter_code
_entity_poly.pdbx_strand_id
1 'polypeptide(L)' 'MPYRKPSDTEILDAIKDALRRHGIINSQRKFSELVMRELRRHDPDYSVSEPRIRRLALSSGL' A
#
# COMPACT_ATOMS: atom_id res chain seq x y z
N MET A 1 2.13 -11.97 17.51
CA MET A 1 3.02 -11.37 16.50
C MET A 1 2.92 -9.87 16.61
N PRO A 2 4.01 -9.12 16.80
CA PRO A 2 3.95 -7.67 16.85
C PRO A 2 3.68 -7.13 15.44
N TYR A 3 2.43 -6.80 15.13
CA TYR A 3 2.11 -6.13 13.87
C TYR A 3 2.85 -4.80 13.79
N ARG A 4 3.71 -4.65 12.79
CA ARG A 4 4.47 -3.43 12.61
C ARG A 4 3.71 -2.50 11.68
N LYS A 5 3.57 -1.24 12.09
CA LYS A 5 2.91 -0.22 11.30
C LYS A 5 3.95 0.42 10.37
N PRO A 6 3.77 0.36 9.04
CA PRO A 6 4.62 1.12 8.14
C PRO A 6 4.37 2.62 8.30
N SER A 7 5.42 3.38 8.03
CA SER A 7 5.39 4.84 7.88
C SER A 7 4.61 5.25 6.64
N ASP A 8 4.19 6.52 6.58
CA ASP A 8 3.46 7.03 5.42
C ASP A 8 4.32 7.02 4.15
N THR A 9 5.63 7.27 4.26
CA THR A 9 6.59 7.18 3.16
C THR A 9 6.69 5.76 2.60
N GLU A 10 6.76 4.74 3.46
CA GLU A 10 6.79 3.34 3.01
C GLU A 10 5.49 2.93 2.32
N ILE A 11 4.34 3.42 2.81
CA ILE A 11 3.05 3.16 2.15
C ILE A 11 3.01 3.83 0.78
N LEU A 12 3.47 5.08 0.66
CA LEU A 12 3.51 5.81 -0.61
C LEU A 12 4.42 5.15 -1.63
N ASP A 13 5.58 4.65 -1.22
CA ASP A 13 6.49 3.95 -2.12
C ASP A 13 5.91 2.59 -2.56
N ALA A 14 5.26 1.86 -1.64
CA ALA A 14 4.52 0.65 -2.01
C ALA A 14 3.35 0.91 -2.97
N ILE A 15 2.66 2.06 -2.84
CA ILE A 15 1.61 2.49 -3.79
C ILE A 15 2.22 2.72 -5.17
N LYS A 16 3.31 3.47 -5.27
CA LYS A 16 4.00 3.72 -6.54
C LYS A 16 4.46 2.43 -7.20
N ASP A 17 5.00 1.50 -6.41
CA ASP A 17 5.45 0.20 -6.92
C ASP A 17 4.28 -0.66 -7.42
N ALA A 18 3.16 -0.68 -6.70
CA ALA A 18 1.96 -1.39 -7.14
C ALA A 18 1.43 -0.84 -8.48
N LEU A 19 1.34 0.49 -8.61
CA LEU A 19 0.90 1.16 -9.84
C LEU A 19 1.89 0.96 -10.99
N ARG A 20 3.20 1.02 -10.72
CA ARG A 20 4.24 0.80 -11.72
C ARG A 20 4.22 -0.62 -12.28
N ARG A 21 3.96 -1.63 -11.43
CA ARG A 21 3.94 -3.05 -11.83
C ARG A 21 2.63 -3.46 -12.50
N HIS A 22 1.51 -2.89 -12.10
CA HIS A 22 0.18 -3.36 -12.52
C HIS A 22 -0.61 -2.36 -13.38
N GLY A 23 -0.10 -1.14 -13.54
CA GLY A 23 -0.79 -0.07 -14.24
C GLY A 23 -2.05 0.38 -13.50
N ILE A 24 -3.12 0.62 -14.24
CA ILE A 24 -4.40 1.10 -13.71
C ILE A 24 -5.11 -0.03 -12.96
N ILE A 25 -5.46 0.22 -11.69
CA ILE A 25 -6.19 -0.73 -10.83
C ILE A 25 -7.57 -0.16 -10.51
N ASN A 26 -8.61 -0.66 -11.18
CA ASN A 26 -9.99 -0.14 -11.05
C ASN A 26 -10.75 -0.64 -9.82
N SER A 27 -10.15 -1.49 -8.98
CA SER A 27 -10.78 -2.04 -7.78
C SER A 27 -10.01 -1.63 -6.54
N GLN A 28 -10.71 -0.96 -5.61
CA GLN A 28 -10.13 -0.50 -4.36
C GLN A 28 -9.58 -1.64 -3.49
N ARG A 29 -10.28 -2.78 -3.47
CA ARG A 29 -9.84 -3.97 -2.74
C ARG A 29 -8.55 -4.53 -3.37
N LYS A 30 -8.55 -4.71 -4.69
CA LYS A 30 -7.37 -5.20 -5.43
C LYS A 30 -6.18 -4.26 -5.25
N PHE A 31 -6.41 -2.95 -5.29
CA PHE A 31 -5.39 -1.93 -5.03
C PHE A 31 -4.76 -2.13 -3.64
N SER A 32 -5.58 -2.24 -2.61
CA SER A 32 -5.11 -2.42 -1.23
C SER A 32 -4.36 -3.74 -1.05
N GLU A 33 -4.83 -4.84 -1.66
CA GLU A 33 -4.15 -6.14 -1.64
C GLU A 33 -2.77 -6.08 -2.30
N LEU A 34 -2.65 -5.39 -3.44
CA LEU A 34 -1.39 -5.21 -4.15
C LEU A 34 -0.40 -4.35 -3.35
N VAL A 35 -0.85 -3.23 -2.77
CA VAL A 35 -0.02 -2.38 -1.91
C VAL A 35 0.44 -3.15 -0.67
N MET A 36 -0.46 -3.89 -0.03
CA MET A 36 -0.13 -4.73 1.13
C MET A 36 0.92 -5.80 0.77
N ARG A 37 0.84 -6.35 -0.44
CA ARG A 37 1.82 -7.32 -0.95
C ARG A 37 3.19 -6.68 -1.19
N GLU A 38 3.24 -5.46 -1.72
CA GLU A 38 4.52 -4.74 -1.87
C GLU A 38 5.11 -4.40 -0.50
N LEU A 39 4.33 -3.91 0.47
CA LEU A 39 4.78 -3.68 1.85
C LEU A 39 5.38 -4.93 2.50
N ARG A 40 4.71 -6.08 2.36
CA ARG A 40 5.18 -7.36 2.93
C ARG A 40 6.42 -7.95 2.27
N ARG A 41 6.79 -7.46 1.08
CA ARG A 41 8.10 -7.81 0.49
C ARG A 41 9.26 -7.13 1.23
N HIS A 42 9.00 -5.99 1.88
CA HIS A 42 10.00 -5.28 2.69
C HIS A 42 10.01 -5.76 4.14
N ASP A 43 8.85 -5.87 4.77
CA ASP A 43 8.70 -6.39 6.14
C ASP A 43 7.43 -7.26 6.22
N PRO A 44 7.56 -8.60 6.39
CA PRO A 44 6.42 -9.51 6.45
C PRO A 44 5.41 -9.20 7.56
N ASP A 45 5.85 -8.52 8.63
CA ASP A 45 5.00 -8.15 9.77
C ASP A 45 4.26 -6.83 9.55
N TYR A 46 4.46 -6.17 8.40
CA TYR A 46 3.68 -4.99 8.04
C TYR A 46 2.19 -5.30 7.95
N SER A 47 1.42 -4.37 8.52
CA SER A 47 -0.02 -4.36 8.45
C SER A 47 -0.53 -2.92 8.42
N VAL A 48 -1.45 -2.66 7.49
CA VAL A 48 -2.09 -1.36 7.32
C VAL A 48 -3.52 -1.58 6.84
N SER A 49 -4.44 -0.72 7.28
CA SER A 49 -5.84 -0.81 6.88
C SER A 49 -6.05 -0.23 5.48
N GLU A 50 -6.98 -0.80 4.71
CA GLU A 50 -7.33 -0.29 3.37
C GLU A 50 -7.71 1.20 3.38
N PRO A 51 -8.48 1.72 4.37
CA PRO A 51 -8.78 3.15 4.42
C PRO A 51 -7.55 4.04 4.57
N ARG A 52 -6.49 3.57 5.26
CA ARG A 52 -5.23 4.33 5.40
C ARG A 52 -4.46 4.36 4.09
N ILE A 53 -4.36 3.22 3.39
CA ILE A 53 -3.78 3.15 2.04
C ILE A 53 -4.50 4.12 1.11
N ARG A 54 -5.85 4.06 1.07
CA ARG A 54 -6.67 4.92 0.21
C ARG A 54 -6.44 6.40 0.50
N ARG A 55 -6.46 6.78 1.78
CA ARG A 55 -6.32 8.18 2.20
C ARG A 55 -4.97 8.73 1.77
N LEU A 56 -3.89 7.97 1.95
CA LEU A 56 -2.54 8.39 1.56
C LEU A 56 -2.38 8.52 0.04
N ALA A 57 -2.93 7.58 -0.74
CA ALA A 57 -2.95 7.69 -2.20
C ALA A 57 -3.62 9.01 -2.64
N LEU A 58 -4.85 9.25 -2.18
CA LEU A 58 -5.61 10.46 -2.51
C LEU A 58 -4.90 11.75 -2.06
N SER A 59 -4.31 11.78 -0.86
CA SER A 59 -3.60 12.96 -0.36
C SER A 59 -2.29 13.25 -1.10
N SER A 60 -1.72 12.26 -1.77
CA SER A 60 -0.48 12.38 -2.55
C SER A 60 -0.70 12.62 -4.05
N GLY A 61 -1.96 12.69 -4.49
CA GLY A 61 -2.32 12.87 -5.90
C GLY A 61 -2.18 11.60 -6.74
N LEU A 62 -2.19 10.42 -6.11
CA LEU A 62 -2.15 9.10 -6.73
C LEU A 62 -3.53 8.44 -6.79
#